data_AF-A0A558IE77-F1
#
_entry.id   AF-A0A558IE77-F1
#
_cell.length_a   1.000
_cell.length_b   1.000
_cell.length_c   1.000
_cell.angle_alpha   90.00
_cell.angle_beta   90.00
_cell.angle_gamma   90.00
#
_symmetry.space_group_name_H-M   'P 1'
#
loop_
_entity.id
_entity.type
_entity.pdbx_description
1 polymer ?
#
loop_
_entity_poly.entity_id
_entity_poly.type
_entity_poly.pdbx_seq_one_letter_code
_entity_poly.pdbx_strand_id
1 'polypeptide(L)'
;RRAAYDTWVGAMPSLQADINTTALSLVAAWSLPEGHIKSGLRAIHRLDSLPKVKAIQDTHCLLDIESLIAIDQPMSALTALTDETLDFIDTLLADFFTPSKPNQAFPTRSQIRRKVRDICKTLDNSIAYQDTRPKNTYRFSSNGTSAW
;
A
#
# COMPACT_ATOMS: atom_id res chain seq x y z
N ARG A 1 15.22 10.20 3.78
CA ARG A 1 13.81 9.95 3.37
C ARG A 1 13.24 11.17 2.64
N ARG A 2 13.30 12.38 3.19
CA ARG A 2 12.83 13.62 2.54
C ARG A 2 13.33 13.82 1.11
N ALA A 3 14.64 13.89 0.88
CA ALA A 3 15.19 14.06 -0.47
C ALA A 3 14.71 12.99 -1.48
N ALA A 4 14.54 11.74 -1.04
CA ALA A 4 14.00 10.69 -1.90
C ALA A 4 12.51 10.97 -2.21
N TYR A 5 11.70 11.28 -1.21
CA TYR A 5 10.30 11.67 -1.40
C TYR A 5 10.17 12.87 -2.34
N ASP A 6 10.96 13.92 -2.15
CA ASP A 6 10.96 15.11 -3.02
C ASP A 6 11.35 14.76 -4.46
N THR A 7 12.30 13.82 -4.64
CA THR A 7 12.66 13.30 -5.96
C THR A 7 11.48 12.59 -6.63
N TRP A 8 10.73 11.77 -5.89
CA TRP A 8 9.54 11.10 -6.40
C TRP A 8 8.41 12.07 -6.72
N VAL A 9 8.20 13.10 -5.88
CA VAL A 9 7.22 14.17 -6.12
C VAL A 9 7.60 14.99 -7.35
N GLY A 10 8.87 15.38 -7.49
CA GLY A 10 9.36 16.14 -8.63
C GLY A 10 9.34 15.38 -9.96
N ALA A 11 9.28 14.05 -9.90
CA ALA A 11 9.16 13.18 -11.07
C ALA A 11 7.70 12.88 -11.47
N MET A 12 6.72 13.40 -10.72
CA MET A 12 5.32 13.24 -11.06
C MET A 12 5.05 13.82 -12.45
N PRO A 13 4.43 13.08 -13.39
CA PRO A 13 4.01 13.63 -14.66
C PRO A 13 3.12 14.86 -14.48
N SER A 14 3.22 15.81 -15.41
CA SER A 14 2.19 16.83 -15.58
C SER A 14 0.84 16.18 -15.90
N LEU A 15 -0.27 16.89 -15.67
CA LEU A 15 -1.63 16.42 -15.96
C LEU A 15 -1.84 15.92 -17.42
N GLN A 16 -1.00 16.37 -18.36
CA GLN A 16 -1.07 16.01 -19.78
C GLN A 16 -0.19 14.79 -20.14
N ALA A 17 0.70 14.38 -19.26
CA ALA A 17 1.66 13.30 -19.50
C ALA A 17 1.19 11.99 -18.88
N ASP A 18 1.31 10.89 -19.63
CA ASP A 18 0.95 9.56 -19.13
C ASP A 18 2.01 9.01 -18.16
N ILE A 19 1.54 8.30 -17.12
CA ILE A 19 2.41 7.66 -16.12
C ILE A 19 3.32 6.61 -16.77
N ASN A 20 2.87 5.89 -17.80
CA ASN A 20 3.72 4.87 -18.42
C ASN A 20 4.87 5.49 -19.21
N THR A 21 4.60 6.53 -20.00
CA THR A 21 5.63 7.26 -20.74
C THR A 21 6.66 7.88 -19.80
N THR A 22 6.20 8.45 -18.69
CA THR A 22 7.09 9.04 -17.67
C THR A 22 7.91 7.98 -16.96
N ALA A 23 7.30 6.84 -16.62
CA ALA A 23 8.05 5.74 -16.01
C ALA A 23 9.16 5.21 -16.93
N LEU A 24 8.88 5.07 -18.24
CA LEU A 24 9.86 4.63 -19.23
C LEU A 24 11.05 5.58 -19.36
N SER A 25 10.82 6.90 -19.36
CA SER A 25 11.91 7.88 -19.45
C SER A 25 12.82 7.87 -18.21
N LEU A 26 12.29 7.49 -17.05
CA LEU A 26 13.01 7.46 -15.78
C LEU A 26 13.85 6.19 -15.55
N VAL A 27 13.59 5.09 -16.29
CA VAL A 27 14.33 3.82 -16.11
C VAL A 27 15.84 4.03 -16.21
N ALA A 28 16.30 4.74 -17.24
CA ALA A 28 17.72 4.99 -17.47
C ALA A 28 18.33 5.89 -16.38
N ALA A 29 17.59 6.91 -15.95
CA ALA A 29 18.08 7.88 -14.97
C ALA A 29 18.17 7.28 -13.55
N TRP A 30 17.24 6.40 -13.18
CA TRP A 30 17.12 5.90 -11.82
C TRP A 30 17.63 4.47 -11.64
N SER A 31 17.89 3.75 -12.73
CA SER A 31 18.29 2.34 -12.70
C SER A 31 17.33 1.45 -11.91
N LEU A 32 16.03 1.79 -11.92
CA LEU A 32 14.96 1.03 -11.29
C LEU A 32 14.06 0.38 -12.35
N PRO A 33 13.47 -0.79 -12.08
CA PRO A 33 12.53 -1.41 -13.01
C PRO A 33 11.32 -0.51 -13.29
N GLU A 34 10.88 -0.45 -14.55
CA GLU A 34 9.73 0.36 -14.97
C GLU A 34 8.48 0.09 -14.11
N GLY A 35 8.19 -1.18 -13.81
CA GLY A 35 7.05 -1.55 -12.98
C GLY A 35 7.12 -0.97 -11.57
N HIS A 36 8.31 -0.90 -10.98
CA HIS A 36 8.52 -0.29 -9.67
C HIS A 36 8.31 1.23 -9.73
N ILE A 37 8.82 1.89 -10.77
CA ILE A 37 8.61 3.34 -11.00
C ILE A 37 7.12 3.64 -11.17
N LYS A 38 6.39 2.86 -11.99
CA LYS A 38 4.93 3.00 -12.14
C LYS A 38 4.19 2.88 -10.81
N SER A 39 4.52 1.86 -10.02
CA SER A 39 3.93 1.69 -8.69
C SER A 39 4.24 2.88 -7.78
N GLY A 40 5.47 3.39 -7.79
CA GLY A 40 5.85 4.57 -7.01
C GLY A 40 5.09 5.83 -7.44
N LEU A 41 5.03 6.12 -8.74
CA LEU A 41 4.29 7.28 -9.25
C LEU A 41 2.79 7.20 -8.92
N ARG A 42 2.16 6.03 -9.08
CA ARG A 42 0.76 5.83 -8.67
C ARG A 42 0.57 6.05 -7.18
N ALA A 43 1.50 5.58 -6.36
CA ALA A 43 1.44 5.75 -4.91
C ALA A 43 1.60 7.20 -4.47
N ILE A 44 2.42 8.00 -5.17
CA ILE A 44 2.50 9.45 -4.91
C ILE A 44 1.20 10.13 -5.35
N HIS A 45 0.68 9.81 -6.54
CA HIS A 45 -0.60 10.35 -7.02
C HIS A 45 -1.77 10.00 -6.07
N ARG A 46 -1.74 8.81 -5.45
CA ARG A 46 -2.72 8.38 -4.44
C ARG A 46 -2.79 9.33 -3.25
N LEU A 47 -1.69 9.96 -2.86
CA LEU A 47 -1.68 10.91 -1.73
C LEU A 47 -2.55 12.14 -1.99
N ASP A 48 -2.77 12.53 -3.25
CA ASP A 48 -3.66 13.64 -3.57
C ASP A 48 -5.13 13.33 -3.22
N SER A 49 -5.49 12.05 -3.16
CA SER A 49 -6.81 11.59 -2.69
C SER A 49 -6.86 11.27 -1.18
N LEU A 50 -5.76 11.48 -0.45
CA LEU A 50 -5.61 11.18 0.98
C LEU A 50 -4.99 12.39 1.72
N PRO A 51 -5.71 13.52 1.83
CA PRO A 51 -5.15 14.78 2.31
C PRO A 51 -4.59 14.71 3.74
N LYS A 52 -5.16 13.91 4.65
CA LYS A 52 -4.67 13.75 6.03
C LYS A 52 -3.37 12.95 6.06
N VAL A 53 -3.29 11.84 5.33
CA VAL A 53 -2.04 11.06 5.20
C VAL A 53 -0.96 11.89 4.50
N LYS A 54 -1.33 12.64 3.46
CA LYS A 54 -0.42 13.55 2.75
C LYS A 54 0.16 14.60 3.68
N ALA A 55 -0.67 15.23 4.52
CA ALA A 55 -0.19 16.21 5.50
C ALA A 55 0.84 15.62 6.49
N ILE A 56 0.62 14.39 6.97
CA ILE A 56 1.59 13.68 7.83
C ILE A 56 2.90 13.43 7.07
N GLN A 57 2.82 13.00 5.81
CA GLN A 57 4.00 12.71 4.98
C GLN A 57 4.79 13.98 4.64
N ASP A 58 4.10 15.05 4.26
CA ASP A 58 4.71 16.35 3.95
C ASP A 58 5.32 17.01 5.20
N THR A 59 4.78 16.73 6.39
CA THR A 59 5.34 17.24 7.64
C THR A 59 6.55 16.41 8.10
N HIS A 60 6.43 15.08 8.16
CA HIS A 60 7.40 14.23 8.86
C HIS A 60 8.22 13.29 7.96
N CYS A 61 7.81 13.06 6.71
CA CYS A 61 8.45 12.15 5.74
C CYS A 61 8.81 10.78 6.32
N LEU A 62 7.88 10.17 7.06
CA LEU A 62 8.12 8.89 7.73
C LEU A 62 7.97 7.71 6.77
N LEU A 63 7.08 7.81 5.77
CA LEU A 63 6.83 6.75 4.79
C LEU A 63 7.89 6.82 3.68
N ASP A 64 8.54 5.69 3.41
CA ASP A 64 9.33 5.51 2.20
C ASP A 64 8.43 5.10 1.02
N ILE A 65 8.99 5.08 -0.20
CA ILE A 65 8.21 4.76 -1.39
C ILE A 65 7.59 3.35 -1.33
N GLU A 66 8.28 2.39 -0.71
CA GLU A 66 7.79 1.03 -0.53
C GLU A 66 6.57 0.95 0.41
N SER A 67 6.53 1.82 1.41
CA SER A 67 5.38 1.98 2.32
C SER A 67 4.22 2.68 1.63
N LEU A 68 4.48 3.68 0.78
CA LEU A 68 3.45 4.33 -0.04
C LEU A 68 2.85 3.35 -1.05
N ILE A 69 3.68 2.56 -1.73
CA ILE A 69 3.22 1.48 -2.62
C ILE A 69 2.38 0.45 -1.85
N ALA A 70 2.74 0.15 -0.60
CA ALA A 70 1.97 -0.75 0.25
C ALA A 70 0.58 -0.21 0.64
N ILE A 71 0.36 1.11 0.56
CA ILE A 71 -0.94 1.77 0.72
C ILE A 71 -1.71 1.74 -0.61
N ASP A 72 -1.08 2.08 -1.73
CA ASP A 72 -1.79 2.17 -3.01
C ASP A 72 -2.28 0.81 -3.52
N GLN A 73 -1.46 -0.24 -3.43
CA GLN A 73 -1.78 -1.56 -4.00
C GLN A 73 -3.11 -2.17 -3.51
N PRO A 74 -3.43 -2.20 -2.20
CA PRO A 74 -4.74 -2.71 -1.75
C PRO A 74 -5.91 -1.78 -2.11
N MET A 75 -5.66 -0.47 -2.23
CA MET A 75 -6.68 0.50 -2.59
C MET A 75 -7.04 0.46 -4.08
N SER A 76 -6.07 0.16 -4.96
CA SER A 76 -6.31 0.05 -6.40
C SER A 76 -7.25 -1.08 -6.79
N ALA A 77 -7.53 -2.01 -5.87
CA ALA A 77 -8.48 -3.11 -6.08
C ALA A 77 -9.94 -2.73 -5.75
N LEU A 78 -10.18 -1.58 -5.12
CA LEU A 78 -11.53 -1.11 -4.80
C LEU A 78 -12.22 -0.62 -6.08
N THR A 79 -13.40 -1.15 -6.36
CA THR A 79 -14.18 -0.82 -7.57
C THR A 79 -15.05 0.42 -7.40
N ALA A 80 -15.38 0.79 -6.16
CA ALA A 80 -16.15 1.97 -5.80
C ALA A 80 -15.41 2.81 -4.76
N LEU A 81 -14.72 3.86 -5.23
CA LEU A 81 -14.09 4.88 -4.37
C LEU A 81 -14.94 6.15 -4.45
N THR A 82 -15.91 6.28 -3.56
CA THR A 82 -16.59 7.56 -3.33
C THR A 82 -15.70 8.47 -2.47
N ASP A 83 -15.93 9.77 -2.52
CA ASP A 83 -15.20 10.74 -1.68
C ASP A 83 -15.35 10.43 -0.18
N GLU A 84 -16.54 9.98 0.24
CA GLU A 84 -16.79 9.53 1.63
C GLU A 84 -15.95 8.31 2.00
N THR A 85 -15.82 7.35 1.09
CA THR A 85 -15.00 6.14 1.31
C THR A 85 -13.52 6.51 1.40
N LEU A 86 -13.07 7.43 0.55
CA LEU A 86 -11.71 7.96 0.57
C LEU A 86 -11.41 8.71 1.87
N ASP A 87 -12.29 9.61 2.31
CA ASP A 87 -12.11 10.35 3.57
C ASP A 87 -12.09 9.41 4.78
N PHE A 88 -12.92 8.36 4.77
CA PHE A 88 -12.91 7.34 5.82
C PHE A 88 -11.58 6.56 5.86
N ILE A 89 -11.09 6.11 4.70
CA ILE A 89 -9.79 5.44 4.61
C ILE A 89 -8.66 6.37 5.07
N ASP A 90 -8.67 7.62 4.59
CA ASP A 90 -7.68 8.64 4.93
C ASP A 90 -7.63 8.91 6.44
N THR A 91 -8.78 9.04 7.08
CA THR A 91 -8.89 9.21 8.53
C THR A 91 -8.28 8.04 9.30
N LEU A 92 -8.67 6.80 8.95
CA LEU A 92 -8.19 5.60 9.63
C LEU A 92 -6.68 5.39 9.46
N LEU A 93 -6.13 5.76 8.31
CA LEU A 93 -4.69 5.70 8.06
C LEU A 93 -3.95 6.80 8.80
N ALA A 94 -4.47 8.03 8.80
CA ALA A 94 -3.88 9.15 9.54
C ALA A 94 -3.79 8.85 11.05
N ASP A 95 -4.86 8.29 11.63
CA ASP A 95 -4.87 7.85 13.03
C ASP A 95 -3.83 6.74 13.27
N PHE A 96 -3.69 5.79 12.34
CA PHE A 96 -2.72 4.71 12.46
C PHE A 96 -1.26 5.17 12.39
N PHE A 97 -0.98 6.23 11.63
CA PHE A 97 0.36 6.82 11.53
C PHE A 97 0.66 7.82 12.64
N THR A 98 -0.35 8.25 13.39
CA THR A 98 -0.19 9.18 14.51
C THR A 98 0.11 8.40 15.79
N PRO A 99 1.25 8.64 16.47
CA PRO A 99 1.54 7.99 17.73
C PRO A 99 0.49 8.31 18.79
N SER A 100 -0.07 7.27 19.41
CA SER A 100 -1.04 7.43 20.52
C SER A 100 -0.37 7.43 21.89
N LYS A 101 0.89 6.96 21.98
CA LYS A 101 1.66 6.81 23.20
C LYS A 101 3.13 7.22 23.00
N PRO A 102 3.80 7.75 24.03
CA PRO A 102 5.25 7.98 23.97
C PRO A 102 6.01 6.71 23.60
N ASN A 103 7.05 6.85 22.79
CA ASN A 103 7.91 5.74 22.32
C ASN A 103 7.18 4.63 21.53
N GLN A 104 5.98 4.91 21.00
CA GLN A 104 5.32 3.98 20.08
C GLN A 104 6.14 3.81 18.80
N ALA A 105 6.53 2.57 18.49
CA ALA A 105 7.25 2.26 17.26
C ALA A 105 6.38 2.55 16.03
N PHE A 106 6.99 3.14 15.00
CA PHE A 106 6.32 3.37 13.72
C PHE A 106 6.02 2.03 13.02
N PRO A 107 4.84 1.87 12.38
CA PRO A 107 4.46 0.61 11.76
C PRO A 107 5.40 0.21 10.61
N THR A 108 5.66 -1.09 10.50
CA THR A 108 6.45 -1.65 9.41
C THR A 108 5.63 -1.73 8.12
N ARG A 109 6.30 -1.82 6.97
CA ARG A 109 5.64 -1.97 5.66
C ARG A 109 4.60 -3.10 5.63
N SER A 110 4.89 -4.25 6.26
CA SER A 110 3.95 -5.38 6.30
C SER A 110 2.72 -5.08 7.16
N GLN A 111 2.89 -4.35 8.26
CA GLN A 111 1.79 -3.87 9.11
C GLN A 111 0.94 -2.83 8.36
N ILE A 112 1.56 -1.92 7.63
CA ILE A 112 0.87 -0.92 6.79
C ILE A 112 0.01 -1.62 5.73
N ARG A 113 0.61 -2.50 4.92
CA ARG A 113 -0.11 -3.25 3.89
C ARG A 113 -1.29 -4.04 4.47
N ARG A 114 -1.08 -4.68 5.62
CA ARG A 114 -2.12 -5.43 6.33
C ARG A 114 -3.25 -4.51 6.77
N LYS A 115 -2.94 -3.38 7.42
CA LYS A 115 -3.93 -2.41 7.90
C LYS A 115 -4.79 -1.88 6.76
N VAL A 116 -4.17 -1.45 5.65
CA VAL A 116 -4.88 -0.93 4.48
C VAL A 116 -5.80 -2.00 3.89
N ARG A 117 -5.29 -3.22 3.69
CA ARG A 117 -6.10 -4.35 3.19
C ARG A 117 -7.28 -4.66 4.11
N ASP A 118 -7.06 -4.66 5.41
CA ASP A 118 -8.11 -4.96 6.39
C ASP A 118 -9.20 -3.85 6.36
N ILE A 119 -8.84 -2.57 6.16
CA ILE A 119 -9.79 -1.47 5.89
C ILE A 119 -10.55 -1.71 4.58
N CYS A 120 -9.85 -1.97 3.47
CA CYS A 120 -10.49 -2.22 2.16
C CYS A 120 -11.50 -3.38 2.24
N LYS A 121 -11.17 -4.45 2.97
CA LYS A 121 -12.07 -5.60 3.18
C LYS A 121 -13.34 -5.25 3.96
N THR A 122 -13.27 -4.32 4.89
CA THR A 122 -14.47 -3.88 5.64
C THR A 122 -15.41 -3.03 4.80
N LEU A 123 -14.87 -2.33 3.79
CA LEU A 123 -15.62 -1.43 2.91
C LEU A 123 -16.23 -2.17 1.73
N ASP A 124 -15.52 -3.17 1.20
CA ASP A 124 -15.98 -3.99 0.09
C ASP A 124 -16.29 -5.41 0.57
N ASN A 125 -17.57 -5.66 0.88
CA ASN A 125 -18.07 -6.99 1.23
C ASN A 125 -17.90 -8.02 0.08
N SER A 126 -17.57 -7.61 -1.15
CA SER A 126 -17.23 -8.53 -2.26
C SER A 126 -15.75 -8.99 -2.22
N ILE A 127 -14.86 -8.25 -1.55
CA ILE A 127 -13.44 -8.65 -1.34
C ILE A 127 -13.31 -9.68 -0.20
N ALA A 128 -14.32 -9.79 0.68
CA ALA A 128 -14.32 -10.73 1.80
C ALA A 128 -14.30 -12.22 1.37
N TYR A 129 -14.59 -12.55 0.10
CA TYR A 129 -14.65 -13.94 -0.37
C TYR A 129 -13.53 -14.28 -1.37
N GLN A 130 -12.29 -14.36 -0.88
CA GLN A 130 -11.26 -15.22 -1.46
C GLN A 130 -10.29 -15.61 -0.33
N ASP A 131 -10.69 -16.55 0.53
CA ASP A 131 -9.73 -17.25 1.37
C ASP A 131 -8.96 -18.26 0.50
N THR A 132 -7.86 -17.80 -0.10
CA THR A 132 -6.96 -18.63 -0.91
C THR A 132 -5.92 -19.36 -0.06
N ARG A 133 -6.07 -19.42 1.27
CA ARG A 133 -5.18 -20.26 2.09
C ARG A 133 -5.31 -21.69 1.57
N PRO A 134 -4.20 -22.35 1.17
CA PRO A 134 -4.25 -23.76 0.87
C PRO A 134 -4.75 -24.45 2.13
N LYS A 135 -5.93 -25.07 2.02
CA LYS A 135 -6.51 -25.87 3.10
C LYS A 135 -5.44 -26.89 3.46
N ASN A 136 -4.92 -26.81 4.68
CA ASN A 136 -3.87 -27.70 5.13
C ASN A 136 -4.50 -29.09 5.25
N THR A 137 -4.50 -29.84 4.15
CA THR A 137 -5.00 -31.22 4.10
C THR A 137 -4.02 -32.04 4.91
N TYR A 138 -4.28 -32.15 6.21
CA TYR A 138 -3.62 -33.11 7.08
C TYR A 138 -3.92 -34.51 6.51
N ARG A 139 -2.97 -35.05 5.73
CA ARG A 139 -2.99 -36.43 5.29
C ARG A 139 -2.42 -37.27 6.43
N PHE A 140 -3.29 -37.79 7.29
CA PHE A 140 -2.89 -38.78 8.28
C PHE A 140 -2.54 -40.07 7.53
N SER A 141 -1.25 -40.33 7.29
CA SER A 141 -0.80 -41.66 6.88
C SER A 141 -0.70 -42.52 8.13
N SER A 142 -1.75 -43.29 8.42
CA SER A 142 -1.66 -44.39 9.37
C SER A 142 -0.78 -45.47 8.75
N ASN A 143 0.50 -45.47 9.08
CA ASN A 143 1.32 -46.67 8.93
C ASN A 143 0.92 -47.60 10.08
N GLY A 144 -0.21 -48.28 9.91
CA GLY A 144 -0.69 -49.32 10.80
C GLY A 144 0.26 -50.50 10.71
N THR A 145 1.27 -50.50 11.58
CA THR A 145 2.12 -51.64 11.89
C THR A 145 1.23 -52.81 12.31
N SER A 146 1.33 -53.91 11.58
CA SER A 146 0.83 -55.22 12.00
C SER A 146 1.72 -55.75 13.13
N ALA A 147 1.10 -56.04 14.27
CA ALA A 147 1.51 -56.97 15.33
C ALA A 147 0.23 -57.18 16.15
N TRP A 148 -0.37 -58.35 16.30
CA TRP A 148 0.14 -59.70 16.60
C TRP A 148 -0.81 -60.76 16.04
#